data_AF-A0A4W3JLL6-F1
#
_entry.id   AF-A0A4W3JLL6-F1
#
_cell.length_a   1.000
_cell.length_b   1.000
_cell.length_c   1.000
_cell.angle_alpha   90.00
_cell.angle_beta   90.00
_cell.angle_gamma   90.00
#
_symmetry.space_group_name_H-M   'P 1'
#
loop_
_entity.id
_entity.type
_entity.pdbx_description
1 polymer ?
#
loop_
_entity_poly.entity_id
_entity_poly.type
_entity_poly.pdbx_seq_one_letter_code
_entity_poly.pdbx_strand_id
1 'polypeptide(L)'
;MKGDYYRYLAEVAAAENKKQTVENSQTSYSEAFDISKKEMQPTHPIRLGLALNFSVFYYEILNSPEQACALAKTAFDEAIAELDTLNEDSYKDSTLIMQLLRDNLTLWTSDNTADDANGGEGEN
;
A
#
# COMPACT_ATOMS: atom_id res chain seq x y z
N MET A 1 4.29 -8.98 8.22
CA MET A 1 3.63 -9.61 9.39
C MET A 1 3.48 -8.68 10.58
N LYS A 2 4.55 -8.21 11.26
CA LYS A 2 4.39 -7.34 12.46
C LYS A 2 3.56 -6.08 12.17
N GLY A 3 3.79 -5.43 11.02
CA GLY A 3 2.98 -4.30 10.55
C GLY A 3 1.50 -4.67 10.38
N ASP A 4 1.20 -5.81 9.73
CA ASP A 4 -0.18 -6.26 9.52
C ASP A 4 -0.93 -6.48 10.85
N TYR A 5 -0.29 -7.09 11.84
CA TYR A 5 -0.91 -7.30 13.15
C TYR A 5 -1.22 -5.98 13.86
N TYR A 6 -0.32 -5.00 13.80
CA TYR A 6 -0.61 -3.67 14.34
C TYR A 6 -1.67 -2.92 13.54
N ARG A 7 -1.72 -3.08 12.21
CA ARG A 7 -2.79 -2.55 11.38
C ARG A 7 -4.15 -3.06 11.83
N TYR A 8 -4.31 -4.38 11.94
CA TYR A 8 -5.56 -4.99 12.43
C TYR A 8 -5.92 -4.52 13.84
N LEU A 9 -4.92 -4.35 14.71
CA LEU A 9 -5.15 -3.81 16.05
C LEU A 9 -5.62 -2.35 15.98
N ALA A 10 -5.10 -1.53 15.06
CA ALA A 10 -5.47 -0.13 14.90
C ALA A 10 -6.91 0.07 14.40
N GLU A 11 -7.46 -0.91 13.68
CA GLU A 11 -8.85 -0.92 13.22
C GLU A 11 -9.85 -1.05 14.39
N VAL A 12 -9.47 -1.76 15.46
CA VAL A 12 -10.34 -2.05 16.61
C VAL A 12 -9.94 -1.31 17.91
N ALA A 13 -8.77 -0.68 17.94
CA ALA A 13 -8.25 -0.03 19.13
C ALA A 13 -9.10 1.18 19.54
N ALA A 14 -9.36 1.29 20.85
CA ALA A 14 -9.89 2.52 21.44
C ALA A 14 -8.95 3.70 21.17
N ALA A 15 -9.51 4.90 21.03
CA ALA A 15 -8.79 6.11 20.61
C ALA A 15 -7.48 6.35 21.37
N GLU A 16 -7.45 6.03 22.67
CA GLU A 16 -6.30 6.23 23.56
C GLU A 16 -5.07 5.37 23.18
N ASN A 17 -5.29 4.15 22.66
CA ASN A 17 -4.22 3.23 22.23
C ASN A 17 -3.97 3.26 20.72
N LYS A 18 -4.85 3.93 19.95
CA LYS A 18 -4.79 3.95 18.49
C LYS A 18 -3.49 4.58 18.00
N LYS A 19 -3.07 5.71 18.57
CA LYS A 19 -1.85 6.41 18.15
C LYS A 19 -0.60 5.54 18.23
N GLN A 20 -0.32 4.94 19.39
CA GLN A 20 0.86 4.08 19.57
C GLN A 20 0.82 2.85 18.65
N THR A 21 -0.37 2.28 18.45
CA THR A 21 -0.56 1.12 17.58
C THR A 21 -0.26 1.47 16.12
N VAL A 22 -0.72 2.63 15.66
CA VAL A 22 -0.45 3.15 14.31
C VAL A 22 1.04 3.43 14.12
N GLU A 23 1.70 4.08 15.07
CA GLU A 23 3.15 4.32 15.02
C GLU A 23 3.94 3.01 14.94
N ASN A 24 3.58 2.00 15.76
CA ASN A 24 4.22 0.69 15.73
C ASN A 24 4.02 -0.04 14.39
N SER A 25 2.83 0.07 13.80
CA SER A 25 2.52 -0.45 12.46
C SER A 25 3.42 0.21 11.42
N GLN A 26 3.46 1.54 11.41
CA GLN A 26 4.22 2.32 10.44
C GLN A 26 5.72 2.02 10.50
N THR A 27 6.32 2.00 11.70
CA THR A 27 7.73 1.63 11.87
C THR A 27 8.00 0.22 11.37
N SER A 28 7.13 -0.74 11.71
CA SER A 28 7.31 -2.14 11.30
C SER A 28 7.22 -2.32 9.78
N TYR A 29 6.30 -1.62 9.11
CA TYR A 29 6.22 -1.63 7.65
C TYR A 29 7.42 -0.96 7.00
N SER A 30 7.84 0.21 7.50
CA SER A 30 8.97 0.95 6.95
C SER A 30 10.27 0.14 7.01
N GLU A 31 10.59 -0.44 8.18
CA GLU A 31 11.78 -1.27 8.37
C GLU A 31 11.78 -2.48 7.43
N ALA A 32 10.65 -3.20 7.36
CA ALA A 32 10.51 -4.34 6.47
C ALA A 32 10.67 -3.92 5.00
N PHE A 33 10.11 -2.77 4.62
CA PHE A 33 10.12 -2.31 3.23
C PHE A 33 11.54 -1.91 2.81
N ASP A 34 12.29 -1.23 3.67
CA ASP A 34 13.68 -0.87 3.41
C ASP A 34 14.60 -2.08 3.33
N ILE A 35 14.37 -3.13 4.14
CA ILE A 35 15.08 -4.40 3.99
C ILE A 35 14.71 -5.07 2.66
N SER A 36 13.42 -5.12 2.32
CA SER A 36 12.96 -5.76 1.07
C SER A 36 13.56 -5.09 -0.17
N LYS A 37 13.73 -3.77 -0.17
CA LYS A 37 14.37 -3.04 -1.28
C LYS A 37 15.84 -3.42 -1.50
N LYS A 38 16.54 -3.81 -0.44
CA LYS A 38 17.96 -4.18 -0.48
C LYS A 38 18.16 -5.65 -0.86
N GLU A 39 17.29 -6.52 -0.35
CA GLU A 39 17.49 -7.97 -0.41
C GLU A 39 16.66 -8.67 -1.50
N MET A 40 15.66 -7.98 -2.08
CA MET A 40 14.71 -8.58 -3.01
C MET A 40 14.51 -7.74 -4.26
N GLN A 41 14.38 -8.41 -5.41
CA GLN A 41 14.00 -7.77 -6.66
C GLN A 41 12.60 -7.14 -6.55
N PRO A 42 12.30 -6.04 -7.27
CA PRO A 42 10.98 -5.40 -7.25
C PRO A 42 9.82 -6.35 -7.58
N THR A 43 10.10 -7.38 -8.37
CA THR A 43 9.15 -8.40 -8.80
C THR A 43 8.91 -9.51 -7.77
N HIS A 44 9.66 -9.55 -6.66
CA HIS A 44 9.55 -10.61 -5.67
C HIS A 44 8.20 -10.55 -4.93
N PRO A 45 7.42 -11.66 -4.83
CA PRO A 45 6.07 -11.64 -4.25
C PRO A 45 6.00 -11.05 -2.84
N ILE A 46 7.01 -11.32 -2.00
CA ILE A 46 7.07 -10.78 -0.64
C ILE A 46 7.23 -9.25 -0.64
N ARG A 47 8.07 -8.69 -1.52
CA ARG A 47 8.27 -7.23 -1.62
C ARG A 47 7.02 -6.56 -2.18
N LEU A 48 6.39 -7.16 -3.20
CA LEU A 48 5.13 -6.69 -3.75
C LEU A 48 3.99 -6.73 -2.72
N GLY A 49 3.84 -7.84 -2.01
CA GLY A 49 2.80 -8.00 -0.97
C GLY A 49 3.00 -7.02 0.18
N LEU A 50 4.25 -6.74 0.54
CA LEU A 50 4.58 -5.71 1.53
C LEU A 50 4.20 -4.31 1.05
N ALA A 51 4.49 -3.97 -0.21
CA ALA A 51 4.07 -2.70 -0.79
C ALA A 51 2.54 -2.56 -0.81
N LEU A 52 1.84 -3.63 -1.22
CA LEU A 52 0.38 -3.68 -1.22
C LEU A 52 -0.17 -3.38 0.18
N ASN A 53 0.23 -4.14 1.20
CA ASN A 53 -0.30 -3.96 2.55
C ASN A 53 0.10 -2.61 3.16
N PHE A 54 1.29 -2.10 2.84
CA PHE A 54 1.72 -0.79 3.33
C PHE A 54 0.94 0.35 2.67
N SER A 55 0.62 0.24 1.37
CA SER A 55 -0.25 1.21 0.69
C SER A 55 -1.66 1.23 1.30
N VAL A 56 -2.24 0.06 1.58
CA VAL A 56 -3.53 -0.06 2.27
C VAL A 56 -3.47 0.57 3.67
N PHE A 57 -2.38 0.37 4.41
CA PHE A 57 -2.19 1.03 5.71
C PHE A 57 -2.19 2.57 5.58
N TYR A 58 -1.50 3.14 4.59
CA TYR A 58 -1.53 4.58 4.35
C TYR A 58 -2.95 5.07 4.03
N TYR A 59 -3.70 4.30 3.24
CA TYR A 59 -5.05 4.67 2.83
C TYR A 59 -6.04 4.56 4.00
N GLU A 60 -6.19 3.37 4.58
CA GLU A 60 -7.26 3.06 5.55
C GLU A 60 -6.96 3.55 6.97
N ILE A 61 -5.68 3.55 7.38
CA ILE A 61 -5.31 3.84 8.78
C ILE A 61 -4.81 5.26 8.96
N LEU A 62 -3.96 5.73 8.05
CA LEU A 62 -3.40 7.09 8.10
C LEU A 62 -4.26 8.13 7.36
N ASN A 63 -5.26 7.70 6.59
CA ASN A 63 -6.08 8.57 5.75
C ASN A 63 -5.24 9.47 4.83
N SER A 64 -4.17 8.90 4.28
CA SER A 64 -3.20 9.55 3.40
C SER A 64 -3.27 8.95 1.98
N PRO A 65 -4.33 9.24 1.20
CA PRO A 65 -4.56 8.62 -0.10
C PRO A 65 -3.44 8.93 -1.10
N GLU A 66 -2.86 10.13 -1.06
CA GLU A 66 -1.72 10.50 -1.91
C GLU A 66 -0.50 9.61 -1.66
N GLN A 67 -0.15 9.37 -0.40
CA GLN A 67 0.98 8.51 -0.02
C GLN A 67 0.71 7.05 -0.38
N ALA A 68 -0.51 6.58 -0.17
CA ALA A 68 -0.93 5.22 -0.56
C ALA A 68 -0.78 5.02 -2.07
N CYS A 69 -1.31 5.94 -2.87
CA CYS A 69 -1.22 5.88 -4.33
C CYS A 69 0.22 5.99 -4.82
N ALA A 70 1.02 6.90 -4.25
CA ALA A 70 2.43 7.03 -4.61
C ALA A 70 3.20 5.72 -4.36
N LEU A 71 3.03 5.11 -3.18
CA LEU A 71 3.70 3.86 -2.82
C LEU A 71 3.27 2.71 -3.73
N ALA A 72 1.96 2.53 -3.94
CA ALA A 72 1.43 1.47 -4.79
C ALA A 72 1.88 1.64 -6.26
N LYS A 73 1.86 2.87 -6.78
CA LYS A 73 2.30 3.19 -8.14
C LYS A 73 3.79 2.94 -8.33
N THR A 74 4.63 3.40 -7.41
CA THR A 74 6.08 3.14 -7.48
C THR A 74 6.37 1.64 -7.49
N ALA A 75 5.76 0.86 -6.59
CA ALA A 75 5.98 -0.58 -6.55
C ALA A 75 5.51 -1.29 -7.83
N PHE A 76 4.37 -0.87 -8.39
CA PHE A 76 3.85 -1.39 -9.65
C PHE A 76 4.78 -1.06 -10.83
N ASP A 77 5.19 0.20 -10.96
CA ASP A 77 6.06 0.67 -12.05
C ASP A 77 7.44 -0.01 -12.01
N GLU A 78 8.05 -0.14 -10.82
CA GLU A 78 9.32 -0.85 -10.63
C GLU A 78 9.20 -2.33 -11.03
N ALA A 79 8.10 -3.00 -10.65
CA ALA A 79 7.88 -4.40 -11.01
C ALA A 79 7.60 -4.60 -12.50
N ILE A 80 6.91 -3.66 -13.16
CA ILE A 80 6.72 -3.69 -14.62
C ILE A 80 8.05 -3.53 -15.35
N ALA A 81 8.92 -2.63 -14.88
CA ALA A 81 10.23 -2.39 -15.50
C ALA A 81 11.14 -3.62 -15.46
N GLU A 82 10.94 -4.52 -14.49
CA GLU A 82 11.74 -5.71 -14.29
C GLU A 82 10.95 -7.02 -14.48
N LEU A 83 9.77 -6.97 -15.11
CA LEU A 83 8.86 -8.12 -15.26
C LEU A 83 9.53 -9.31 -15.97
N ASP A 84 10.49 -9.06 -16.85
CA ASP A 84 11.23 -10.10 -17.58
C ASP A 84 12.20 -10.90 -16.67
N THR A 85 12.47 -10.44 -15.45
CA THR A 85 13.36 -11.09 -14.47
C THR A 85 12.66 -12.13 -13.61
N LEU A 86 11.34 -12.26 -13.75
CA LEU A 86 10.50 -13.09 -12.90
C LEU A 86 10.71 -14.58 -13.16
N ASN A 87 10.88 -15.35 -12.10
CA ASN A 87 10.95 -16.81 -12.21
C ASN A 87 9.55 -17.41 -12.42
N GLU A 88 9.48 -18.59 -13.04
CA GLU A 88 8.19 -19.26 -13.30
C GLU A 88 7.43 -19.62 -12.01
N ASP A 89 8.16 -19.98 -10.95
CA ASP A 89 7.60 -20.43 -9.67
C ASP A 89 6.81 -19.32 -8.96
N SER A 90 7.28 -18.08 -9.02
CA SER A 90 6.66 -16.90 -8.41
C SER A 90 5.78 -16.11 -9.38
N TYR A 91 5.73 -16.50 -10.66
CA TYR A 91 5.07 -15.70 -11.70
C TYR A 91 3.61 -15.42 -11.40
N LYS A 92 2.88 -16.45 -10.99
CA LYS A 92 1.46 -16.34 -10.67
C LYS A 92 1.21 -15.44 -9.46
N ASP A 93 2.04 -15.55 -8.42
CA ASP A 93 1.87 -14.80 -7.19
C ASP A 93 2.20 -13.32 -7.41
N SER A 94 3.31 -13.01 -8.07
CA SER A 94 3.70 -11.63 -8.37
C SER A 94 2.68 -10.94 -9.27
N THR A 95 2.23 -11.61 -10.34
CA THR A 95 1.24 -11.02 -11.27
C THR A 95 -0.11 -10.80 -10.59
N LEU A 96 -0.55 -11.70 -9.70
CA LEU A 96 -1.74 -11.52 -8.89
C LEU A 96 -1.62 -10.29 -7.98
N ILE A 97 -0.49 -10.13 -7.28
CA ILE A 97 -0.29 -8.98 -6.38
C ILE A 97 -0.20 -7.66 -7.17
N MET A 98 0.45 -7.67 -8.33
CA MET A 98 0.49 -6.49 -9.22
C MET A 98 -0.90 -6.11 -9.71
N GLN A 99 -1.76 -7.10 -10.01
CA GLN A 99 -3.15 -6.85 -10.37
C GLN A 99 -3.91 -6.19 -9.20
N LEU A 100 -3.73 -6.67 -7.97
CA LEU A 100 -4.34 -6.05 -6.78
C LEU A 100 -3.85 -4.62 -6.54
N LEU A 101 -2.56 -4.33 -6.75
CA LEU A 101 -2.02 -2.97 -6.70
C LEU A 101 -2.70 -2.06 -7.73
N ARG A 102 -2.89 -2.54 -8.95
CA ARG A 102 -3.58 -1.78 -10.02
C ARG A 102 -5.04 -1.53 -9.68
N ASP A 103 -5.72 -2.52 -9.12
CA ASP A 103 -7.14 -2.42 -8.75
C ASP A 103 -7.32 -1.41 -7.62
N ASN A 104 -6.46 -1.43 -6.60
CA ASN A 104 -6.44 -0.43 -5.53
C ASN A 104 -6.19 0.98 -6.07
N LEU A 105 -5.20 1.16 -6.96
CA LEU A 105 -4.93 2.47 -7.59
C LEU A 105 -6.14 2.99 -8.36
N THR A 106 -6.82 2.10 -9.09
CA THR A 106 -8.03 2.47 -9.86
C THR A 106 -9.14 2.90 -8.91
N LEU A 107 -9.37 2.16 -7.83
CA LEU A 107 -10.39 2.49 -6.83
C LEU A 107 -10.10 3.85 -6.19
N TRP A 108 -8.90 4.04 -5.64
CA TRP A 108 -8.54 5.25 -4.87
C TRP A 108 -8.47 6.52 -5.72
N THR A 109 -8.08 6.41 -6.99
CA THR A 109 -8.08 7.56 -7.91
C THR A 109 -9.49 7.91 -8.37
N SER A 110 -10.39 6.93 -8.48
CA SER A 110 -11.81 7.18 -8.76
C SER A 110 -12.50 7.93 -7.61
N ASP A 111 -12.23 7.52 -6.37
CA ASP A 111 -12.80 8.14 -5.16
C ASP A 111 -12.31 9.59 -4.98
N ASN A 112 -11.01 9.86 -5.17
CA ASN A 112 -10.48 11.23 -5.10
C ASN A 112 -11.09 12.16 -6.15
N THR A 113 -11.42 11.65 -7.34
CA THR A 113 -12.04 12.48 -8.39
C THR A 113 -13.51 12.79 -8.06
N ALA A 114 -14.19 11.95 -7.27
CA ALA A 114 -15.55 12.17 -6.83
C ALA A 114 -15.65 13.17 -5.67
N ASP A 115 -14.70 13.17 -4.73
CA ASP A 115 -14.65 14.12 -3.62
C ASP A 115 -14.27 15.53 -4.06
N ASP A 116 -13.36 15.69 -5.03
CA ASP A 116 -13.00 17.01 -5.59
C ASP A 116 -14.15 17.66 -6.39
N ALA A 117 -15.02 16.85 -7.01
CA ALA A 117 -16.16 17.34 -7.79
C ALA A 117 -17.31 17.90 -6.94
N ASN A 118 -17.34 17.60 -5.63
CA ASN A 118 -18.43 17.99 -4.75
C ASN A 118 -18.12 19.25 -3.89
N GLY A 119 -16.93 19.85 -4.06
CA GLY A 119 -16.51 21.07 -3.35
C GLY A 119 -16.78 22.40 -4.08
N GLY A 120 -17.45 22.37 -5.23
CA GLY A 120 -17.47 23.49 -6.18
C GLY A 120 -18.80 24.22 -6.42
N GLU A 121 -19.93 23.79 -5.84
CA GLU A 121 -21.22 24.43 -6.12
C GLU A 121 -22.00 24.78 -4.85
N GLY A 122 -21.85 26.03 -4.40
CA GLY A 122 -22.76 26.57 -3.39
C GLY A 122 -22.33 27.85 -2.70
N GLU A 123 -21.98 28.91 -3.45
CA GLU A 123 -22.10 30.29 -2.98
C GLU A 123 -21.96 31.28 -4.15
N ASN A 124 -23.11 31.66 -4.73
CA ASN A 124 -23.38 32.97 -5.34
C ASN A 124 -24.88 33.16 -5.55
#